data_AF-A0A9E3G4L5-F1
#
_entry.id   AF-A0A9E3G4L5-F1
#
_cell.length_a   1.000
_cell.length_b   1.000
_cell.length_c   1.000
_cell.angle_alpha   90.00
_cell.angle_beta   90.00
_cell.angle_gamma   90.00
#
_symmetry.space_group_name_H-M   'P 1'
#
loop_
_entity.id
_entity.type
_entity.pdbx_description
1 polymer ?
#
loop_
_entity_poly.entity_id
_entity_poly.type
_entity_poly.pdbx_seq_one_letter_code
_entity_poly.pdbx_strand_id
1 'polypeptide(L)'
;MGTQEAKQTLMTDQQLADRFDAFEIPVWADDAAFGQLLTNYASMLPMREAFELCAPKLQKRLLSLTEGVTVRLCRLVESAAVQAIESGRERIEIDLLNEALLPTA
;
A
#
# COMPACT_ATOMS: atom_id res chain seq x y z
N MET A 1 3.68 7.87 -13.66
CA MET A 1 3.41 9.10 -14.42
C MET A 1 1.98 9.47 -14.08
N GLY A 2 1.73 10.62 -13.46
CA GLY A 2 0.41 10.95 -12.89
C GLY A 2 0.45 11.91 -11.70
N THR A 3 1.17 11.59 -10.62
CA THR A 3 1.23 12.44 -9.42
C THR A 3 2.19 13.63 -9.56
N GLN A 4 3.36 13.41 -10.18
CA GLN A 4 4.37 14.46 -10.39
C GLN A 4 3.91 15.51 -11.42
N GLU A 5 3.27 15.08 -12.52
CA GLU A 5 2.76 15.98 -13.58
C GLU A 5 1.52 16.76 -13.12
N ALA A 6 0.64 16.14 -12.31
CA ALA A 6 -0.48 16.84 -11.70
C ALA A 6 0.00 17.93 -10.71
N LYS A 7 1.04 17.62 -9.90
CA LYS A 7 1.69 18.59 -9.00
C LYS A 7 2.28 19.78 -9.77
N GLN A 8 2.99 19.51 -10.87
CA GLN A 8 3.52 20.58 -11.72
C GLN A 8 2.40 21.42 -12.34
N THR A 9 1.34 20.81 -12.85
CA THR A 9 0.21 21.55 -13.47
C THR A 9 -0.51 22.45 -12.46
N LEU A 10 -0.76 21.95 -11.25
CA LEU A 10 -1.42 22.72 -10.17
C LEU A 10 -0.57 23.90 -9.68
N MET A 11 0.75 23.73 -9.57
CA MET A 11 1.65 24.78 -9.06
C MET A 11 2.08 25.80 -10.12
N THR A 12 1.88 25.51 -11.41
CA THR A 12 2.21 26.45 -12.51
C THR A 12 1.12 27.52 -12.68
N ASP A 13 -0.08 27.30 -12.13
CA ASP A 13 -1.12 28.34 -12.07
C ASP A 13 -0.92 29.21 -10.83
N GLN A 14 -0.37 30.41 -11.07
CA GLN A 14 -0.03 31.40 -10.05
C GLN A 14 -1.25 31.88 -9.23
N GLN A 15 -2.48 31.73 -9.73
CA GLN A 15 -3.71 32.07 -8.99
C GLN A 15 -4.14 30.96 -8.02
N LEU A 16 -3.79 29.71 -8.32
CA LEU A 16 -4.06 28.54 -7.48
C LEU A 16 -3.01 28.39 -6.36
N ALA A 17 -1.72 28.62 -6.66
CA ALA A 17 -0.64 28.53 -5.68
C ALA A 17 -0.79 29.52 -4.52
N ASP A 18 -1.32 30.72 -4.76
CA ASP A 18 -1.54 31.75 -3.72
C ASP A 18 -2.78 31.49 -2.84
N ARG A 19 -3.68 30.58 -3.26
CA ARG A 19 -4.94 30.26 -2.55
C ARG A 19 -4.95 28.87 -1.90
N PHE A 20 -4.04 27.99 -2.30
CA PHE A 20 -3.99 26.61 -1.84
C PHE A 20 -2.58 26.25 -1.40
N ASP A 21 -2.41 25.99 -0.10
CA ASP A 21 -1.23 25.30 0.39
C ASP A 21 -1.25 23.85 -0.10
N ALA A 22 -0.24 23.48 -0.89
CA ALA A 22 -0.05 22.10 -1.33
C ALA A 22 0.47 21.27 -0.15
N PHE A 23 -0.40 20.47 0.46
CA PHE A 23 0.02 19.49 1.47
C PHE A 23 0.37 18.16 0.79
N GLU A 24 1.65 17.80 0.82
CA GLU A 24 2.13 16.52 0.31
C GLU A 24 1.93 15.43 1.36
N ILE A 25 1.14 14.41 1.01
CA ILE A 25 1.00 13.23 1.85
C ILE A 25 2.25 12.37 1.62
N PRO A 26 3.09 12.14 2.65
CA PRO A 26 4.28 11.33 2.48
C PRO A 26 3.90 9.87 2.18
N VAL A 27 4.76 9.19 1.42
CA VAL A 27 4.68 7.73 1.29
C VAL A 27 5.04 7.07 2.63
N TRP A 28 4.53 5.86 2.83
CA TRP A 28 4.86 5.08 4.02
C TRP A 28 6.33 4.68 4.05
N ALA A 29 6.89 4.63 5.27
CA ALA A 29 8.24 4.18 5.55
C ALA A 29 8.23 2.97 6.49
N ASP A 30 9.38 2.33 6.69
CA ASP A 30 9.55 1.22 7.64
C ASP A 30 9.58 1.77 9.08
N ASP A 31 8.40 2.15 9.59
CA ASP A 31 8.22 2.74 10.91
C ASP A 31 7.01 2.17 11.68
N ALA A 32 6.86 2.62 12.93
CA ALA A 32 5.78 2.17 13.80
C ALA A 32 4.39 2.56 13.26
N ALA A 33 4.26 3.67 12.54
CA ALA A 33 2.99 4.11 11.98
C ALA A 33 2.55 3.19 10.83
N PHE A 34 3.49 2.78 9.98
CA PHE A 34 3.25 1.78 8.95
C PHE A 34 2.91 0.42 9.54
N GLY A 35 3.61 0.00 10.60
CA GLY A 35 3.23 -1.20 11.35
C GLY A 35 1.81 -1.11 11.90
N GLN A 36 1.41 0.03 12.44
CA GLN A 36 0.05 0.21 12.96
C GLN A 36 -1.01 0.19 11.85
N LEU A 37 -0.73 0.80 10.69
CA LEU A 37 -1.58 0.68 9.50
C LEU A 37 -1.80 -0.79 9.14
N LEU A 38 -0.71 -1.56 9.04
CA LEU A 38 -0.76 -2.96 8.64
C LEU A 38 -1.53 -3.83 9.63
N THR A 39 -1.37 -3.61 10.95
CA THR A 39 -2.17 -4.29 11.98
C THR A 39 -3.66 -3.98 11.81
N ASN A 40 -4.01 -2.71 11.67
CA ASN A 40 -5.41 -2.29 11.53
C ASN A 40 -6.01 -2.86 10.25
N TYR A 41 -5.26 -2.81 9.15
CA TYR A 41 -5.72 -3.31 7.87
C TYR A 41 -5.91 -4.84 7.89
N ALA A 42 -4.98 -5.59 8.51
CA ALA A 42 -5.11 -7.03 8.71
C ALA A 42 -6.41 -7.42 9.42
N SER A 43 -6.79 -6.66 10.46
CA SER A 43 -7.98 -6.92 11.26
C SER A 43 -9.29 -6.74 10.49
N MET A 44 -9.28 -6.03 9.37
CA MET A 44 -10.45 -5.79 8.53
C MET A 44 -10.60 -6.83 7.42
N LEU A 45 -9.55 -7.62 7.14
CA LEU A 45 -9.60 -8.64 6.09
C LEU A 45 -10.42 -9.85 6.56
N PRO A 46 -11.26 -10.44 5.69
CA PRO A 46 -12.09 -11.60 6.03
C PRO A 46 -11.26 -12.90 6.03
N MET A 47 -10.12 -12.93 6.71
CA MET A 47 -9.26 -14.11 6.82
C MET A 47 -9.62 -14.89 8.09
N ARG A 48 -9.76 -16.22 7.96
CA ARG A 48 -10.10 -17.11 9.09
C ARG A 48 -8.91 -17.41 9.98
N GLU A 49 -7.70 -17.40 9.43
CA GLU A 49 -6.48 -17.55 10.22
C GLU A 49 -5.88 -16.19 10.56
N ALA A 50 -5.59 -15.97 11.85
CA ALA A 50 -4.85 -14.81 12.28
C ALA A 50 -3.47 -14.84 11.62
N PHE A 51 -3.11 -13.74 10.96
CA PHE A 51 -1.81 -13.61 10.32
C PHE A 51 -1.19 -12.25 10.61
N GLU A 52 0.10 -12.26 10.93
CA GLU A 52 0.87 -11.06 11.25
C GLU A 52 1.41 -10.38 10.00
N LEU A 53 0.61 -9.45 9.47
CA LEU A 53 1.03 -8.50 8.45
C LEU A 53 2.27 -7.66 8.88
N CYS A 54 2.49 -7.55 10.19
CA CYS A 54 3.56 -6.74 10.79
C CYS A 54 4.88 -7.48 11.01
N ALA A 55 5.01 -8.72 10.54
CA ALA A 55 6.30 -9.39 10.56
C ALA A 55 7.34 -8.54 9.80
N PRO A 56 8.53 -8.23 10.37
CA PRO A 56 9.48 -7.28 9.78
C PRO A 56 9.89 -7.60 8.33
N LYS A 57 9.97 -8.89 7.98
CA LYS A 57 10.26 -9.34 6.61
C LYS A 57 9.12 -8.99 5.64
N LEU A 58 7.88 -9.12 6.09
CA LEU A 58 6.70 -8.82 5.28
C LEU A 58 6.52 -7.32 5.09
N GLN A 59 6.71 -6.53 6.15
CA GLN A 59 6.66 -5.07 6.08
C GLN A 59 7.64 -4.53 5.02
N LYS A 60 8.90 -4.98 5.08
CA LYS A 60 9.92 -4.61 4.09
C LYS A 60 9.56 -5.04 2.67
N ARG A 61 8.98 -6.23 2.51
CA ARG A 61 8.53 -6.73 1.20
C ARG A 61 7.39 -5.88 0.63
N LEU A 62 6.41 -5.55 1.46
CA LEU A 62 5.28 -4.69 1.08
C LEU A 62 5.76 -3.30 0.69
N LEU A 63 6.63 -2.66 1.48
CA LEU A 63 7.21 -1.36 1.13
C LEU A 63 7.99 -1.44 -0.18
N SER A 64 8.80 -2.47 -0.39
CA SER A 64 9.58 -2.65 -1.61
C SER A 64 8.71 -2.79 -2.86
N LEU A 65 7.59 -3.50 -2.78
CA LEU A 65 6.69 -3.73 -3.93
C LEU A 65 5.75 -2.55 -4.18
N THR A 66 5.44 -1.77 -3.15
CA THR A 66 4.42 -0.70 -3.21
C THR A 66 5.04 0.69 -3.28
N GLU A 67 6.35 0.80 -3.05
CA GLU A 67 7.07 2.06 -2.84
C GLU A 67 6.44 2.94 -1.73
N GLY A 68 5.79 2.30 -0.76
CA GLY A 68 5.06 2.99 0.32
C GLY A 68 3.79 3.70 -0.14
N VAL A 69 3.31 3.46 -1.37
CA VAL A 69 2.08 4.07 -1.90
C VAL A 69 0.85 3.29 -1.39
N THR A 70 -0.02 3.96 -0.63
CA THR A 70 -1.21 3.34 0.00
C THR A 70 -2.08 2.56 -0.99
N VAL A 71 -2.39 3.12 -2.17
CA VAL A 71 -3.26 2.43 -3.14
C VAL A 71 -2.61 1.16 -3.71
N ARG A 72 -1.28 1.16 -3.90
CA ARG A 72 -0.55 -0.02 -4.35
C ARG A 72 -0.53 -1.08 -3.25
N LEU A 73 -0.35 -0.64 -2.00
CA LEU A 73 -0.41 -1.50 -0.82
C LEU A 73 -1.77 -2.21 -0.69
N CYS A 74 -2.87 -1.47 -0.69
CA CYS A 74 -4.21 -2.05 -0.55
C CYS A 74 -4.47 -3.09 -1.66
N ARG A 75 -4.18 -2.75 -2.92
CA ARG A 75 -4.39 -3.65 -4.06
C ARG A 75 -3.55 -4.91 -3.99
N LEU A 76 -2.27 -4.79 -3.59
CA LEU A 76 -1.37 -5.93 -3.43
C LEU A 76 -1.88 -6.88 -2.34
N VAL A 77 -2.27 -6.33 -1.19
CA VAL A 77 -2.77 -7.12 -0.05
C VAL A 77 -4.13 -7.75 -0.37
N GLU A 78 -5.04 -7.02 -1.01
CA GLU A 78 -6.33 -7.56 -1.49
C GLU A 78 -6.12 -8.74 -2.45
N SER A 79 -5.23 -8.59 -3.43
CA SER A 79 -4.96 -9.64 -4.41
C SER A 79 -4.32 -10.87 -3.76
N ALA A 80 -3.40 -10.66 -2.81
CA ALA A 80 -2.79 -11.74 -2.03
C ALA A 80 -3.83 -12.45 -1.13
N ALA A 81 -4.76 -11.69 -0.53
CA ALA A 81 -5.82 -12.24 0.30
C ALA A 81 -6.80 -13.10 -0.52
N VAL A 82 -7.20 -12.65 -1.71
CA VAL A 82 -8.04 -13.43 -2.64
C VAL A 82 -7.35 -14.75 -3.01
N GLN A 83 -6.08 -14.71 -3.42
CA GLN A 83 -5.34 -15.95 -3.73
C GLN A 83 -5.17 -16.87 -2.53
N ALA A 84 -4.97 -16.33 -1.34
CA ALA A 84 -4.88 -17.11 -0.11
C ALA A 84 -6.20 -17.84 0.21
N ILE A 85 -7.34 -17.17 0.02
CA ILE A 85 -8.68 -17.73 0.20
C ILE A 85 -8.95 -18.80 -0.86
N GLU A 86 -8.70 -18.51 -2.14
CA GLU A 86 -8.92 -19.45 -3.25
C GLU A 86 -8.04 -20.70 -3.15
N SER A 87 -6.82 -20.57 -2.61
CA SER A 87 -5.93 -21.71 -2.36
C SER A 87 -6.26 -22.51 -1.09
N GLY A 88 -7.27 -22.09 -0.32
CA GLY A 88 -7.70 -22.76 0.92
C GLY A 88 -6.73 -22.62 2.09
N ARG A 89 -5.64 -21.86 1.94
CA ARG A 89 -4.69 -21.56 3.02
C ARG A 89 -5.21 -20.47 3.97
N GLU A 90 -6.07 -19.58 3.47
CA GLU A 90 -6.70 -18.50 4.24
C GLU A 90 -5.70 -17.62 5.03
N ARG A 91 -4.43 -17.56 4.57
CA ARG A 91 -3.31 -16.79 5.13
C ARG A 91 -2.43 -16.20 4.02
N ILE A 92 -2.03 -14.93 4.15
CA ILE A 92 -1.06 -14.32 3.23
C ILE A 92 0.36 -14.71 3.66
N GLU A 93 1.04 -15.47 2.81
CA GLU A 93 2.46 -15.79 2.97
C GLU A 93 3.31 -14.83 2.13
N ILE A 94 4.57 -14.62 2.54
CA ILE A 94 5.49 -13.73 1.83
C ILE A 94 5.69 -14.15 0.35
N ASP A 95 5.57 -15.44 0.06
CA ASP A 95 5.73 -16.00 -1.28
C ASP A 95 4.57 -15.63 -2.21
N LEU A 96 3.40 -15.31 -1.66
CA LEU A 96 2.29 -14.77 -2.44
C LEU A 96 2.55 -13.32 -2.87
N LEU A 97 3.40 -12.57 -2.14
CA LEU A 97 3.71 -11.16 -2.45
C LEU A 97 4.77 -11.05 -3.56
N ASN A 98 4.29 -10.89 -4.78
CA ASN A 98 5.11 -10.73 -5.96
C ASN A 98 4.61 -9.59 -6.86
N GLU A 99 5.45 -9.20 -7.82
CA GLU A 99 5.14 -8.12 -8.79
C GLU A 99 3.96 -8.47 -9.70
N ALA A 100 3.65 -9.76 -9.90
CA ALA A 100 2.52 -10.19 -10.72
C ALA A 100 1.15 -9.87 -10.07
N LEU A 101 1.12 -9.55 -8.78
CA LEU A 101 -0.05 -9.05 -8.08
C LEU A 101 -0.23 -7.53 -8.18
N LEU A 102 0.76 -6.81 -8.72
CA LEU A 102 0.61 -5.37 -8.96
C LEU A 102 -0.28 -5.18 -10.19
N PRO A 103 -1.27 -4.27 -10.16
CA PRO A 103 -2.06 -3.97 -11.33
C PRO A 103 -1.15 -3.48 -12.47
N THR A 104 -1.32 -4.04 -13.66
CA THR A 104 -0.75 -3.46 -14.87
C THR A 104 -1.32 -2.06 -15.04
N ALA A 105 -0.42 -1.07 -15.15
CA ALA A 105 -0.76 0.32 -15.39
C ALA A 105 -1.46 0.52 -16.75
#